data_AF-X0UVH2-F1
#
_entry.id   AF-X0UVH2-F1
#
_cell.length_a   1.000
_cell.length_b   1.000
_cell.length_c   1.000
_cell.angle_alpha   90.00
_cell.angle_beta   90.00
_cell.angle_gamma   90.00
#
_symmetry.space_group_name_H-M   'P 1'
#
loop_
_entity.id
_entity.type
_entity.pdbx_description
1 polymer ?
#
loop_
_entity_poly.entity_id
_entity_poly.type
_entity_poly.pdbx_seq_one_letter_code
_entity_poly.pdbx_strand_id
1 'polypeptide(L)'
;MKYKNSIFALVIFIIGSGSGSPIFGQDDILQKLDSIAVIERKVMMPMRDGVRLDTDIIRPKTDEPVPVIFLKTPYDFNSGRFESAYEVVKNGYAFVIQNERGKYFSEGEWDILGTPVTD
;
A
#
# COMPACT_ATOMS: atom_id res chain seq x y z
N MET A 1 56.78 -4.20 13.95
CA MET A 1 56.88 -3.01 13.07
C MET A 1 55.46 -2.54 12.78
N LYS A 2 54.86 -1.52 13.42
CA LYS A 2 55.08 -0.05 13.32
C LYS A 2 55.25 0.35 11.84
N TYR A 3 54.38 1.12 11.17
CA TYR A 3 53.79 2.45 11.46
C TYR A 3 52.42 2.60 10.72
N LYS A 4 51.35 3.08 11.38
CA LYS A 4 50.79 4.45 11.34
C LYS A 4 50.41 4.96 9.94
N ASN A 5 49.12 5.36 9.78
CA ASN A 5 48.57 6.52 9.05
C ASN A 5 47.04 6.48 9.23
N SER A 6 46.45 7.12 10.24
CA SER A 6 46.15 8.55 10.37
C SER A 6 45.00 9.03 9.47
N ILE A 7 43.81 9.09 10.08
CA ILE A 7 42.85 10.21 10.08
C ILE A 7 42.43 10.77 8.71
N PHE A 8 41.15 10.59 8.36
CA PHE A 8 40.26 11.73 8.07
C PHE A 8 38.79 11.32 8.28
N ALA A 9 38.23 11.69 9.43
CA ALA A 9 36.79 11.71 9.64
C ALA A 9 36.23 12.93 8.91
N LEU A 10 35.28 12.73 8.00
CA LEU A 10 34.48 13.81 7.44
C LEU A 10 33.02 13.60 7.84
N VAL A 11 32.68 14.06 9.04
CA VAL A 11 31.30 14.23 9.46
C VAL A 11 30.83 15.56 8.90
N ILE A 12 30.06 15.55 7.82
CA ILE A 12 29.33 16.73 7.36
C ILE A 12 27.96 16.71 8.03
N PHE A 13 27.82 17.51 9.09
CA PHE A 13 26.55 17.79 9.74
C PHE A 13 25.88 18.93 8.95
N ILE A 14 24.99 18.60 8.00
CA ILE A 14 24.17 19.61 7.34
C ILE A 14 23.03 19.99 8.28
N ILE A 15 23.24 21.03 9.09
CA ILE A 15 22.15 21.78 9.73
C ILE A 15 21.54 22.65 8.64
N GLY A 16 20.63 22.06 7.88
CA GLY A 16 19.73 22.81 7.01
C GLY A 16 18.56 23.30 7.86
N SER A 17 18.61 24.57 8.27
CA SER A 17 17.44 25.31 8.75
C SER A 17 16.47 25.53 7.58
N GLY A 18 15.84 24.44 7.13
CA GLY A 18 14.68 24.51 6.27
C GLY A 18 13.48 24.73 7.18
N SER A 19 12.87 25.90 7.10
CA SER A 19 11.47 26.10 7.44
C SER A 19 10.63 25.22 6.50
N GLY A 20 10.63 23.92 6.76
CA GLY A 20 9.70 22.98 6.19
C GLY A 20 8.35 23.28 6.82
N SER A 21 7.48 23.94 6.06
CA SER A 21 6.05 23.89 6.35
C SER A 21 5.69 22.43 6.60
N PRO A 22 5.09 22.08 7.74
CA PRO A 22 4.77 20.70 7.98
C PRO A 22 3.71 20.27 6.97
N ILE A 23 3.98 19.15 6.30
CA ILE A 23 3.06 18.47 5.38
C ILE A 23 1.98 17.78 6.25
N PHE A 24 1.23 18.56 7.04
CA PHE A 24 0.16 18.07 7.91
C PHE A 24 -1.11 17.86 7.08
N GLY A 25 -1.25 16.67 6.51
CA GLY A 25 -2.50 16.26 5.87
C GLY A 25 -2.59 14.76 5.64
N GLN A 26 -1.49 14.13 5.19
CA GLN A 26 -1.44 12.69 4.90
C GLN A 26 -1.10 11.82 6.13
N ASP A 27 -0.34 12.34 7.08
CA ASP A 27 0.10 11.58 8.26
C ASP A 27 -1.07 11.21 9.21
N ASP A 28 -2.16 11.98 9.18
CA ASP A 28 -3.32 11.80 10.07
C ASP A 28 -4.22 10.63 9.62
N ILE A 29 -4.46 10.45 8.31
CA ILE A 29 -5.39 9.41 7.84
C ILE A 29 -4.85 8.00 8.02
N LEU A 30 -3.54 7.82 7.81
CA LEU A 30 -2.89 6.51 8.00
C LEU A 30 -2.92 6.10 9.46
N GLN A 31 -2.67 7.04 10.37
CA GLN A 31 -2.74 6.78 11.81
C GLN A 31 -4.18 6.44 12.24
N LYS A 32 -5.17 7.17 11.72
CA LYS A 32 -6.58 6.87 11.96
C LYS A 32 -6.97 5.49 11.46
N LEU A 33 -6.58 5.13 10.23
CA LEU A 33 -6.85 3.82 9.67
C LEU A 33 -6.15 2.71 10.46
N ASP A 34 -4.87 2.86 10.78
CA ASP A 34 -4.09 1.89 11.56
C ASP A 34 -4.70 1.68 12.95
N SER A 35 -5.31 2.70 13.55
CA SER A 35 -5.98 2.56 14.85
C SER A 35 -7.16 1.58 14.80
N ILE A 36 -7.91 1.52 13.70
CA ILE A 36 -9.15 0.72 13.58
C ILE A 36 -9.03 -0.53 12.69
N ALA A 37 -7.99 -0.63 11.87
CA ALA A 37 -7.86 -1.65 10.83
C ALA A 37 -6.63 -2.54 11.01
N VAL A 38 -6.73 -3.78 10.51
CA VAL A 38 -5.58 -4.59 10.12
C VAL A 38 -5.38 -4.38 8.61
N ILE A 39 -4.14 -4.07 8.22
CA ILE A 39 -3.77 -3.75 6.84
C ILE A 39 -2.77 -4.81 6.35
N GLU A 40 -3.17 -5.58 5.35
CA GLU A 40 -2.31 -6.55 4.67
C GLU A 40 -2.10 -6.05 3.25
N ARG A 41 -0.86 -5.70 2.91
CA ARG A 41 -0.53 -5.09 1.63
C ARG A 41 0.17 -6.07 0.72
N LYS A 42 -0.03 -5.93 -0.58
CA LYS A 42 0.65 -6.73 -1.59
C LYS A 42 0.46 -8.22 -1.44
N VAL A 43 -0.75 -8.62 -1.07
CA VAL A 43 -1.14 -10.01 -1.07
C VAL A 43 -1.28 -10.43 -2.53
N MET A 44 -0.47 -11.40 -2.95
CA MET A 44 -0.45 -11.89 -4.33
C MET A 44 -1.47 -13.01 -4.51
N MET A 45 -2.68 -12.65 -4.95
CA MET A 45 -3.81 -13.58 -5.08
C MET A 45 -3.64 -14.46 -6.32
N PRO A 46 -3.50 -15.79 -6.19
CA PRO A 46 -3.36 -16.69 -7.33
C PRO A 46 -4.69 -16.86 -8.06
N MET A 47 -4.69 -16.63 -9.36
CA MET A 47 -5.80 -16.88 -10.26
C MET A 47 -5.76 -18.32 -10.77
N ARG A 48 -6.81 -18.76 -11.46
CA ARG A 48 -6.94 -20.13 -12.01
C ARG A 48 -5.80 -20.55 -12.94
N ASP A 49 -5.18 -19.60 -13.61
CA ASP A 49 -4.12 -19.79 -14.59
C ASP A 49 -2.71 -19.63 -13.97
N GLY A 50 -2.63 -19.45 -12.66
CA GLY A 50 -1.38 -19.34 -11.90
C GLY A 50 -0.80 -17.92 -11.84
N VAL A 51 -1.33 -16.98 -12.64
CA VAL A 51 -0.98 -15.56 -12.52
C VAL A 51 -1.48 -15.01 -11.18
N ARG A 52 -0.71 -14.14 -10.56
CA ARG A 52 -1.05 -13.55 -9.27
C ARG A 52 -1.37 -12.06 -9.38
N LEU A 53 -2.45 -11.64 -8.74
CA LEU A 53 -2.88 -10.23 -8.74
C LEU A 53 -2.56 -9.54 -7.40
N ASP A 54 -1.98 -8.35 -7.47
CA ASP A 54 -1.65 -7.50 -6.34
C ASP A 54 -2.92 -7.00 -5.66
N THR A 55 -3.08 -7.32 -4.37
CA THR A 55 -4.27 -7.00 -3.60
C THR A 55 -3.91 -6.49 -2.20
N ASP A 56 -4.47 -5.35 -1.81
CA ASP A 56 -4.47 -4.89 -0.43
C ASP A 56 -5.79 -5.31 0.25
N ILE A 57 -5.68 -5.90 1.44
CA ILE A 57 -6.80 -6.27 2.30
C ILE A 57 -6.76 -5.36 3.53
N ILE A 58 -7.84 -4.63 3.74
CA ILE A 58 -7.99 -3.69 4.86
C ILE A 58 -9.26 -4.05 5.60
N ARG A 59 -9.15 -4.57 6.83
CA ARG A 59 -10.31 -5.08 7.59
C ARG A 59 -10.38 -4.48 9.00
N PRO A 60 -11.58 -4.30 9.57
CA PRO A 60 -11.71 -3.87 10.96
C PRO A 60 -10.97 -4.82 11.93
N LYS A 61 -10.45 -4.29 13.04
CA LYS A 61 -9.87 -5.09 14.13
C LYS A 61 -10.99 -5.80 14.91
N THR A 62 -11.44 -6.93 14.40
CA THR A 62 -12.43 -7.82 14.99
C THR A 62 -12.12 -9.27 14.61
N ASP A 63 -12.59 -10.21 15.44
CA ASP A 63 -12.51 -11.64 15.19
C ASP A 63 -13.78 -12.18 14.49
N GLU A 64 -14.83 -11.35 14.40
CA GLU A 64 -16.08 -11.70 13.72
C GLU A 64 -15.99 -11.51 12.20
N PRO A 65 -16.68 -12.36 11.39
CA PRO A 65 -16.80 -12.13 9.96
C PRO A 65 -17.46 -10.77 9.64
N VAL A 66 -16.91 -10.08 8.63
CA VAL A 66 -17.44 -8.79 8.16
C VAL A 66 -17.77 -8.85 6.66
N PRO A 67 -18.77 -8.09 6.19
CA PRO A 67 -19.01 -7.93 4.76
C PRO A 67 -17.82 -7.26 4.06
N VAL A 68 -17.60 -7.60 2.79
CA VAL A 68 -16.48 -7.10 1.98
C VAL A 68 -17.00 -6.17 0.89
N ILE A 69 -16.37 -5.00 0.77
CA ILE A 69 -16.44 -4.17 -0.44
C ILE A 69 -15.20 -4.46 -1.26
N PHE A 70 -15.40 -5.04 -2.45
CA PHE A 70 -14.34 -5.39 -3.38
C PHE A 70 -14.23 -4.36 -4.51
N LEU A 71 -13.03 -3.85 -4.75
CA LEU A 71 -12.71 -2.95 -5.84
C LEU A 71 -11.57 -3.56 -6.67
N LYS A 72 -11.87 -3.97 -7.90
CA LYS A 72 -10.85 -4.27 -8.92
C LYS A 72 -10.66 -3.05 -9.80
N THR A 73 -9.43 -2.65 -10.06
CA THR A 73 -9.15 -1.42 -10.82
C THR A 73 -7.88 -1.49 -11.68
N PRO A 74 -7.90 -0.90 -12.89
CA PRO A 74 -6.69 -0.76 -13.71
C PRO A 74 -5.82 0.42 -13.29
N TYR A 75 -6.22 1.19 -12.26
CA TYR A 75 -5.52 2.38 -11.80
C TYR A 75 -4.72 2.13 -10.53
N ASP A 76 -3.73 2.97 -10.27
CA ASP A 76 -2.86 2.80 -9.13
C ASP A 76 -3.66 3.06 -7.86
N PHE A 77 -3.73 2.06 -6.98
CA PHE A 77 -4.26 2.25 -5.64
C PHE A 77 -3.15 2.29 -4.59
N ASN A 78 -1.90 1.96 -4.96
CA ASN A 78 -0.76 1.94 -4.04
C ASN A 78 -0.40 3.35 -3.55
N SER A 79 -0.77 4.38 -4.31
CA SER A 79 -0.40 5.78 -4.06
C SER A 79 -1.40 6.61 -3.24
N GLY A 80 -2.57 6.10 -2.85
CA GLY A 80 -3.41 6.83 -1.86
C GLY A 80 -4.92 6.67 -1.96
N ARG A 81 -5.47 5.57 -1.44
CA ARG A 81 -6.92 5.39 -1.20
C ARG A 81 -7.29 5.29 0.29
N PHE A 82 -6.50 5.92 1.17
CA PHE A 82 -6.60 5.73 2.62
C PHE A 82 -7.88 6.32 3.21
N GLU A 83 -8.38 7.44 2.68
CA GLU A 83 -9.64 8.04 3.12
C GLU A 83 -10.84 7.15 2.81
N SER A 84 -10.89 6.59 1.60
CA SER A 84 -11.94 5.63 1.24
C SER A 84 -11.86 4.37 2.09
N ALA A 85 -10.64 3.85 2.30
CA ALA A 85 -10.44 2.69 3.17
C ALA A 85 -10.91 2.97 4.60
N TYR A 86 -10.59 4.14 5.15
CA TYR A 86 -11.01 4.54 6.48
C TYR A 86 -12.53 4.60 6.61
N GLU A 87 -13.23 5.26 5.68
CA GLU A 87 -14.70 5.32 5.75
C GLU A 87 -15.34 3.94 5.58
N VAL A 88 -14.82 3.06 4.73
CA VAL A 88 -15.32 1.68 4.59
C VAL A 88 -15.15 0.90 5.89
N VAL A 89 -13.93 0.90 6.46
CA VAL A 89 -13.62 0.16 7.70
C VAL A 89 -14.38 0.71 8.90
N LYS A 90 -14.47 2.03 9.02
CA LYS A 90 -15.23 2.71 10.08
C LYS A 90 -16.71 2.32 10.09
N ASN A 91 -17.28 1.97 8.93
CA ASN A 91 -18.66 1.49 8.82
C ASN A 91 -18.80 -0.04 8.98
N GLY A 92 -17.73 -0.74 9.39
CA GLY A 92 -17.77 -2.17 9.71
C GLY A 92 -17.56 -3.11 8.52
N TYR A 93 -17.08 -2.61 7.38
CA TYR A 93 -16.80 -3.42 6.20
C TYR A 93 -15.29 -3.65 6.05
N ALA A 94 -14.89 -4.79 5.47
CA ALA A 94 -13.56 -4.93 4.91
C ALA A 94 -13.49 -4.27 3.52
N PHE A 95 -12.39 -3.61 3.22
CA PHE A 95 -12.10 -3.05 1.91
C PHE A 95 -10.98 -3.85 1.26
N VAL A 96 -11.28 -4.51 0.14
CA VAL A 96 -10.32 -5.31 -0.62
C VAL A 96 -10.13 -4.66 -1.98
N ILE A 97 -8.91 -4.22 -2.26
CA ILE A 97 -8.57 -3.50 -3.49
C ILE A 97 -7.56 -4.32 -4.26
N GLN A 98 -7.86 -4.62 -5.51
CA GLN A 98 -7.03 -5.44 -6.38
C GLN A 98 -6.68 -4.68 -7.66
N ASN A 99 -5.42 -4.75 -8.07
CA ASN A 99 -5.02 -4.28 -9.38
C ASN A 99 -5.35 -5.32 -10.44
N GLU A 100 -5.89 -4.86 -11.56
CA GLU A 100 -6.11 -5.72 -12.72
C GLU A 100 -4.82 -6.41 -13.19
N ARG A 101 -5.00 -7.54 -13.87
CA ARG A 101 -3.93 -8.29 -14.52
C ARG A 101 -3.06 -7.40 -15.40
N GLY A 102 -1.74 -7.59 -15.29
CA GLY A 102 -0.74 -6.80 -16.01
C GLY A 102 -0.66 -5.32 -15.60
N LYS A 103 -1.28 -4.92 -14.49
CA LYS A 103 -1.19 -3.56 -13.95
C LYS A 103 -0.41 -3.53 -12.65
N TYR A 104 0.48 -2.54 -12.56
CA TYR A 104 1.30 -2.27 -11.38
C TYR A 104 2.07 -3.51 -10.92
N PHE A 105 1.76 -4.05 -9.75
CA PHE A 105 2.43 -5.23 -9.22
C PHE A 105 1.68 -6.53 -9.52
N SER A 106 0.51 -6.48 -10.17
CA SER A 106 -0.16 -7.67 -10.69
C SER A 106 0.62 -8.26 -11.86
N GLU A 107 0.74 -9.58 -11.87
CA GLU A 107 1.38 -10.33 -12.94
C GLU A 107 0.48 -10.43 -14.18
N GLY A 108 1.02 -11.03 -15.25
CA GLY A 108 0.32 -11.25 -16.52
C GLY A 108 0.40 -10.06 -17.47
N GLU A 109 -0.32 -10.16 -18.59
CA GLU A 109 -0.37 -9.13 -19.62
C GLU A 109 -1.66 -8.33 -19.51
N TRP A 110 -1.57 -7.02 -19.70
CA TRP A 110 -2.74 -6.13 -19.67
C TRP A 110 -3.37 -6.03 -21.05
N ASP A 111 -4.66 -6.36 -21.13
CA ASP A 111 -5.47 -6.23 -22.35
C ASP A 111 -6.53 -5.14 -22.16
N ILE A 112 -6.30 -3.98 -22.79
CA ILE A 112 -7.16 -2.81 -22.64
C ILE A 112 -8.53 -3.07 -23.28
N LEU A 113 -9.58 -3.11 -22.45
CA LEU A 113 -10.95 -3.43 -22.87
C LEU A 113 -11.06 -4.81 -23.56
N GLY A 114 -10.16 -5.73 -23.18
CA GLY A 114 -10.15 -7.11 -23.64
C GLY A 114 -11.43 -7.87 -23.33
N THR A 115 -11.53 -9.09 -23.85
CA THR A 115 -12.65 -9.97 -23.52
C THR A 115 -12.70 -10.23 -22.01
N PRO A 116 -13.90 -10.42 -21.42
CA PRO A 116 -14.01 -10.74 -20.00
C PRO A 116 -13.13 -11.93 -19.62
N VAL A 117 -12.15 -11.68 -18.74
CA VAL A 117 -11.29 -12.71 -18.16
C VAL A 117 -11.84 -13.15 -16.81
N THR A 118 -11.79 -14.46 -16.56
CA THR A 118 -12.17 -15.05 -15.27
C THR A 118 -10.98 -15.01 -14.31
N ASP A 119 -10.69 -13.81 -13.82
CA ASP A 119 -9.89 -13.62 -12.60
C ASP A 119 -10.70 -14.07 -11.38
#